data_AF-F6I6K3-F1
#
_entry.id   AF-F6I6K3-F1
#
_cell.length_a   1.000
_cell.length_b   1.000
_cell.length_c   1.000
_cell.angle_alpha   90.00
_cell.angle_beta   90.00
_cell.angle_gamma   90.00
#
_symmetry.space_group_name_H-M   'P 1'
#
loop_
_entity.id
_entity.type
_entity.pdbx_description
1 polymer ?
#
loop_
_entity_poly.entity_id
_entity_poly.type
_entity_poly.pdbx_seq_one_letter_code
_entity_poly.pdbx_strand_id
1 'polypeptide(L)'
;MILRLSDDLGTSLDERKRGDVPKSIQCHMYESGASEEDARKHISYLIGETWKKLNEDRTAESPFPETFIGIATNLARMAQCMYQHGDGHGIEDGETKDRVLSLLVEPIPLDNDKRFLV
;
A
#
# COMPACT_ATOMS: atom_id res chain seq x y z
N MET A 1 4.19 -10.14 -0.66
CA MET A 1 3.84 -10.11 0.78
C MET A 1 3.32 -8.74 1.21
N ILE A 2 4.04 -7.63 0.94
CA ILE A 2 3.59 -6.25 1.28
C ILE A 2 2.14 -5.98 0.88
N LEU A 3 1.77 -6.25 -0.39
CA LEU A 3 0.40 -6.02 -0.88
C LEU A 3 -0.68 -6.66 0.00
N ARG A 4 -0.51 -7.93 0.35
CA ARG A 4 -1.49 -8.70 1.13
C ARG A 4 -1.62 -8.18 2.55
N LEU A 5 -0.49 -7.90 3.21
CA LEU A 5 -0.50 -7.41 4.58
C LEU A 5 -1.00 -5.97 4.68
N SER A 6 -0.71 -5.12 3.68
CA SER A 6 -1.24 -3.76 3.62
C SER A 6 -2.76 -3.74 3.42
N ASP A 7 -3.27 -4.57 2.51
CA ASP A 7 -4.72 -4.75 2.30
C ASP A 7 -5.40 -5.19 3.61
N ASP A 8 -4.94 -6.30 4.20
CA ASP A 8 -5.50 -6.81 5.47
C ASP A 8 -5.48 -5.75 6.60
N LEU A 9 -4.42 -4.93 6.70
CA LEU A 9 -4.40 -3.81 7.65
C LEU A 9 -5.46 -2.76 7.32
N GLY A 10 -5.61 -2.37 6.06
CA GLY A 10 -6.55 -1.34 5.62
C GLY A 10 -8.02 -1.77 5.71
N THR A 11 -8.32 -3.06 5.54
CA THR A 11 -9.69 -3.54 5.30
C THR A 11 -10.29 -4.39 6.43
N SER A 12 -9.45 -4.98 7.29
CA SER A 12 -9.85 -5.99 8.28
C SER A 12 -11.03 -5.61 9.19
N LEU A 13 -11.18 -4.33 9.55
CA LEU A 13 -12.28 -3.89 10.41
C LEU A 13 -13.63 -4.05 9.72
N ASP A 14 -13.74 -3.65 8.46
CA ASP A 14 -15.00 -3.71 7.71
C ASP A 14 -15.27 -5.12 7.19
N GLU A 15 -14.22 -5.83 6.77
CA GLU A 15 -14.31 -7.24 6.40
C GLU A 15 -14.81 -8.12 7.56
N ARG A 16 -14.34 -7.87 8.78
CA ARG A 16 -14.85 -8.56 9.98
C ARG A 16 -16.33 -8.27 10.22
N LYS A 17 -16.80 -7.04 10.01
CA LYS A 17 -18.23 -6.70 10.17
C LYS A 17 -19.11 -7.42 9.14
N ARG A 18 -18.59 -7.64 7.92
CA ARG A 18 -19.29 -8.39 6.86
C ARG A 18 -19.31 -9.89 7.09
N GLY A 19 -18.50 -10.40 8.03
CA GLY A 19 -18.36 -11.85 8.27
C GLY A 19 -17.47 -12.54 7.24
N ASP A 20 -16.53 -11.79 6.62
CA ASP A 20 -15.54 -12.36 5.71
C ASP A 20 -14.58 -13.33 6.40
N VAL A 21 -13.82 -14.07 5.60
CA VAL A 21 -12.77 -14.98 6.09
C VAL A 21 -11.71 -14.23 6.91
N PRO A 22 -11.08 -14.90 7.91
CA PRO A 22 -10.02 -14.31 8.72
C PRO A 22 -8.87 -13.71 7.89
N LYS A 23 -8.40 -12.53 8.28
CA LYS A 23 -7.22 -11.87 7.71
C LYS A 23 -5.99 -12.16 8.55
N SER A 24 -4.82 -11.77 8.05
CA SER A 24 -3.54 -12.00 8.75
C SER A 24 -3.54 -11.52 10.20
N ILE A 25 -4.30 -10.47 10.54
CA ILE A 25 -4.49 -9.99 11.92
C ILE A 25 -5.21 -11.04 12.77
N GLN A 26 -6.36 -11.54 12.32
CA GLN A 26 -7.12 -12.54 13.08
C GLN A 26 -6.38 -13.88 13.15
N CYS A 27 -5.69 -14.28 12.08
CA CYS A 27 -4.84 -15.47 12.09
C CYS A 27 -3.74 -15.33 13.14
N HIS A 28 -3.04 -14.19 13.18
CA HIS A 28 -2.00 -13.96 14.18
C HIS A 28 -2.54 -13.95 15.61
N MET A 29 -3.68 -13.29 15.86
CA MET A 29 -4.35 -13.30 17.17
C MET A 29 -4.68 -14.72 17.62
N TYR A 30 -5.19 -15.56 16.71
CA TYR A 30 -5.53 -16.94 16.99
C TYR A 30 -4.30 -17.80 17.30
N GLU A 31 -3.23 -17.64 16.52
CA GLU A 31 -2.01 -18.44 16.65
C GLU A 31 -1.17 -18.08 17.88
N SER A 32 -1.09 -16.80 18.23
CA SER A 32 -0.21 -16.31 19.31
C SER A 32 -0.94 -15.95 20.60
N GLY A 33 -2.27 -15.83 20.56
CA GLY A 33 -3.07 -15.28 21.66
C GLY A 33 -2.89 -13.76 21.85
N ALA A 34 -2.25 -13.07 20.90
CA ALA A 34 -2.02 -11.63 20.97
C ALA A 34 -3.32 -10.81 20.93
N SER A 35 -3.26 -9.61 21.50
CA SER A 35 -4.32 -8.61 21.33
C SER A 35 -4.44 -8.17 19.87
N GLU A 36 -5.57 -7.60 19.47
CA GLU A 36 -5.73 -7.04 18.11
C GLU A 36 -4.70 -5.92 17.86
N GLU A 37 -4.42 -5.08 18.85
CA GLU A 37 -3.41 -4.03 18.75
C GLU A 37 -2.02 -4.60 18.48
N ASP A 38 -1.61 -5.62 19.24
CA ASP A 38 -0.30 -6.25 19.09
C ASP A 38 -0.19 -7.01 17.77
N ALA A 39 -1.27 -7.68 17.34
CA ALA A 39 -1.32 -8.33 16.04
C ALA A 39 -1.14 -7.31 14.90
N ARG A 40 -1.81 -6.16 14.95
CA ARG A 40 -1.65 -5.09 13.95
C ARG A 40 -0.24 -4.51 13.94
N LYS A 41 0.38 -4.32 15.11
CA LYS A 41 1.80 -3.93 15.22
C LYS A 41 2.72 -4.99 14.60
N HIS A 42 2.47 -6.26 14.85
CA HIS A 42 3.23 -7.36 14.27
C HIS A 42 3.11 -7.40 12.74
N ILE A 43 1.90 -7.26 12.18
CA ILE A 43 1.70 -7.19 10.73
C ILE A 43 2.42 -5.98 10.13
N SER A 44 2.35 -4.81 10.77
CA SER A 44 3.10 -3.61 10.35
C SER A 44 4.61 -3.86 10.35
N TYR A 45 5.13 -4.56 11.36
CA TYR A 45 6.53 -4.96 11.43
C TYR A 45 6.91 -5.89 10.26
N LEU A 46 6.09 -6.90 9.95
CA LEU A 46 6.33 -7.82 8.83
C LEU A 46 6.36 -7.10 7.47
N ILE A 47 5.52 -6.06 7.29
CA ILE A 47 5.58 -5.18 6.11
C ILE A 47 6.95 -4.49 6.03
N GLY A 48 7.41 -3.91 7.15
CA GLY A 48 8.72 -3.26 7.23
C GLY A 48 9.88 -4.20 6.91
N GLU A 49 9.88 -5.40 7.49
CA GLU A 49 10.91 -6.41 7.21
C GLU A 49 10.87 -6.89 5.76
N THR A 50 9.69 -7.02 5.17
CA THR A 50 9.57 -7.36 3.74
C THR A 50 10.11 -6.25 2.86
N TRP A 51 9.88 -4.98 3.22
CA TRP A 51 10.46 -3.83 2.50
C TRP A 51 11.98 -3.83 2.54
N LYS A 52 12.58 -4.13 3.68
CA LYS A 52 14.05 -4.24 3.80
C LYS A 52 14.59 -5.29 2.82
N LYS A 53 14.00 -6.49 2.80
CA LYS A 53 14.37 -7.56 1.86
C LYS A 53 14.23 -7.14 0.40
N LEU A 54 13.10 -6.51 0.06
CA LEU A 54 12.86 -6.02 -1.31
C LEU A 54 13.88 -4.96 -1.75
N ASN A 55 14.32 -4.10 -0.83
CA ASN A 55 15.34 -3.09 -1.10
C ASN A 55 16.73 -3.70 -1.27
N GLU A 56 17.07 -4.70 -0.46
CA GLU A 56 18.31 -5.47 -0.60
C GLU A 56 18.35 -6.18 -1.96
N ASP A 57 17.29 -6.92 -2.32
CA ASP A 57 17.16 -7.64 -3.59
C ASP A 57 17.22 -6.72 -4.81
N ARG A 58 16.79 -5.45 -4.67
CA ARG A 58 16.88 -4.45 -5.74
C ARG A 58 18.32 -4.04 -6.04
N THR A 59 19.21 -4.14 -5.06
CA THR A 59 20.64 -3.79 -5.20
C THR A 59 21.54 -4.99 -5.45
N ALA A 60 21.04 -6.19 -5.21
CA ALA A 60 21.74 -7.43 -5.46
C ALA A 60 21.79 -7.75 -6.97
N GLU A 61 22.76 -8.57 -7.36
CA GLU A 61 22.75 -9.20 -8.69
C GLU A 61 21.50 -10.08 -8.81
N SER A 62 20.61 -9.69 -9.71
CA SER A 62 19.34 -10.37 -9.92
C SER A 62 19.32 -11.09 -11.26
N PRO A 63 18.77 -12.31 -11.34
CA PRO A 63 18.55 -12.97 -12.62
C PRO A 63 17.40 -12.34 -13.42
N PHE A 64 16.67 -11.37 -12.85
CA PHE A 64 15.53 -10.73 -13.47
C PHE A 64 15.88 -9.38 -14.11
N PRO A 65 15.18 -8.99 -15.19
CA PRO A 65 15.36 -7.66 -15.79
C PRO A 65 15.03 -6.53 -14.81
N GLU A 66 15.75 -5.40 -14.90
CA GLU A 66 15.51 -4.21 -14.06
C GLU A 66 14.05 -3.72 -14.15
N THR A 67 13.43 -3.81 -15.33
CA THR A 67 12.01 -3.46 -15.52
C THR A 67 11.09 -4.31 -14.64
N PHE A 68 11.35 -5.62 -14.54
CA PHE A 68 10.55 -6.51 -13.70
C PHE A 68 10.71 -6.16 -12.22
N ILE A 69 11.93 -5.90 -11.77
CA ILE A 69 12.24 -5.46 -10.41
C ILE A 69 11.52 -4.13 -10.11
N GLY A 70 11.54 -3.20 -11.07
CA GLY A 70 10.83 -1.93 -10.99
C GLY A 70 9.32 -2.11 -10.83
N ILE A 71 8.70 -2.98 -11.63
CA ILE A 71 7.27 -3.29 -11.53
C ILE A 71 6.93 -3.92 -10.18
N ALA A 72 7.70 -4.90 -9.72
CA ALA A 72 7.49 -5.54 -8.42
C ALA A 72 7.60 -4.54 -7.26
N THR A 73 8.58 -3.64 -7.33
CA THR A 73 8.75 -2.56 -6.35
C THR A 73 7.57 -1.59 -6.38
N ASN A 74 7.12 -1.19 -7.57
CA ASN A 74 5.98 -0.28 -7.71
C ASN A 74 4.67 -0.92 -7.27
N LEU A 75 4.49 -2.23 -7.40
CA LEU A 75 3.34 -2.94 -6.85
C LEU A 75 3.29 -2.82 -5.32
N ALA A 76 4.43 -2.95 -4.65
CA ALA A 76 4.51 -2.75 -3.19
C ALA A 76 4.22 -1.30 -2.79
N ARG A 77 4.72 -0.30 -3.54
CA ARG A 77 4.41 1.12 -3.31
C ARG A 77 2.92 1.42 -3.50
N MET A 78 2.35 0.89 -4.58
CA MET A 78 0.93 1.04 -4.91
C MET A 78 0.08 0.50 -3.76
N ALA A 79 0.37 -0.70 -3.24
CA ALA A 79 -0.35 -1.26 -2.12
C ALA A 79 -0.38 -0.32 -0.90
N GLN A 80 0.78 0.23 -0.51
CA GLN A 80 0.80 1.17 0.61
C GLN A 80 0.03 2.45 0.30
N CYS A 81 0.18 2.99 -0.92
CA CYS A 81 -0.56 4.17 -1.36
C CYS A 81 -2.08 3.98 -1.24
N MET A 82 -2.58 2.80 -1.61
CA MET A 82 -4.00 2.46 -1.55
C MET A 82 -4.50 2.21 -0.13
N TYR A 83 -3.71 1.57 0.73
CA TYR A 83 -4.20 1.04 2.01
C TYR A 83 -3.72 1.78 3.27
N GLN A 84 -2.87 2.80 3.14
CA GLN A 84 -2.29 3.50 4.30
C GLN A 84 -3.32 4.27 5.15
N HIS A 85 -4.51 4.56 4.60
CA HIS A 85 -5.57 5.31 5.29
C HIS A 85 -6.91 4.55 5.34
N GLY A 86 -6.88 3.23 5.18
CA GLY A 86 -8.08 2.39 5.11
C GLY A 86 -8.21 1.71 3.75
N ASP A 87 -9.42 1.30 3.37
CA ASP A 87 -9.67 0.63 2.09
C ASP A 87 -9.80 1.63 0.94
N GLY A 88 -8.68 2.16 0.45
CA GLY A 88 -8.67 3.07 -0.69
C GLY A 88 -8.96 2.41 -2.05
N HIS A 89 -9.11 1.07 -2.11
CA HIS A 89 -9.40 0.36 -3.36
C HIS A 89 -10.89 0.03 -3.49
N GLY A 90 -11.49 -0.50 -2.43
CA GLY A 90 -12.90 -0.89 -2.40
C GLY A 90 -13.86 0.26 -2.06
N ILE A 91 -13.37 1.37 -1.49
CA ILE A 91 -14.19 2.53 -1.13
C ILE A 91 -13.93 3.68 -2.11
N GLU A 92 -14.99 4.18 -2.74
CA GLU A 92 -14.96 5.24 -3.76
C GLU A 92 -14.92 6.67 -3.17
N ASP A 93 -14.34 6.83 -1.98
CA ASP A 93 -14.23 8.10 -1.29
C ASP A 93 -12.83 8.32 -0.66
N GLY A 94 -12.68 9.44 0.05
CA GLY A 94 -11.47 9.75 0.79
C GLY A 94 -10.25 10.07 -0.06
N GLU A 95 -9.08 9.91 0.55
CA GLU A 95 -7.82 10.43 0.01
C GLU A 95 -7.39 9.78 -1.31
N THR A 96 -7.74 8.51 -1.54
CA THR A 96 -7.39 7.82 -2.79
C THR A 96 -8.11 8.43 -3.98
N LYS A 97 -9.38 8.82 -3.81
CA LYS A 97 -10.14 9.53 -4.85
C LYS A 97 -9.48 10.87 -5.21
N ASP A 98 -9.10 11.65 -4.21
CA ASP A 98 -8.45 12.95 -4.41
C ASP A 98 -7.11 12.79 -5.16
N ARG A 99 -6.33 11.76 -4.82
CA ARG A 99 -5.09 11.43 -5.54
C ARG A 99 -5.34 11.04 -6.98
N VAL A 100 -6.37 10.23 -7.25
CA VAL A 100 -6.73 9.83 -8.62
C VAL A 100 -7.14 11.05 -9.45
N LEU A 101 -7.97 11.94 -8.89
CA LEU A 101 -8.38 13.17 -9.55
C LEU A 101 -7.16 14.03 -9.88
N SER A 102 -6.30 14.30 -8.91
CA SER A 102 -5.10 15.13 -9.08
C SER A 102 -4.09 14.55 -10.10
N LEU A 103 -3.96 13.22 -10.18
CA LEU A 103 -2.95 12.59 -11.04
C LEU A 103 -3.44 12.31 -12.47
N LEU A 104 -4.74 12.01 -12.65
CA LEU A 104 -5.27 11.48 -13.92
C LEU A 104 -6.35 12.35 -14.55
N VAL A 105 -6.94 13.29 -13.82
CA VAL A 105 -8.08 14.10 -14.30
C VAL A 105 -7.72 15.57 -14.34
N GLU A 106 -7.15 16.10 -13.26
CA GLU A 106 -6.84 17.51 -13.11
C GLU A 106 -5.47 17.83 -13.70
N PRO A 107 -5.38 18.69 -14.73
CA PRO A 107 -4.09 19.09 -15.26
C PRO A 107 -3.35 19.99 -14.26
N ILE A 108 -2.02 19.89 -14.25
CA ILE A 108 -1.17 20.81 -13.49
C ILE A 108 -1.39 22.23 -14.06
N PRO A 109 -1.79 23.23 -13.24
CA PRO A 109 -1.97 24.59 -13.71
C PRO A 109 -0.66 25.13 -14.28
N LEU A 110 -0.71 25.63 -15.51
CA LEU A 110 0.41 26.36 -16.10
C LEU A 110 0.34 27.82 -15.63
N ASP A 111 1.45 28.30 -15.06
CA ASP A 111 1.57 29.69 -14.69
C ASP A 111 1.74 30.52 -15.97
N ASN A 112 0.71 31.29 -16.35
CA ASN A 112 0.74 32.12 -17.56
C ASN A 112 1.62 33.38 -17.42
N ASP A 113 2.40 33.49 -16.33
CA ASP A 113 3.18 34.69 -15.99
C ASP A 113 4.68 34.58 -16.35
N LYS A 114 4.97 33.90 -17.46
CA LYS A 114 6.15 34.22 -18.27
C LYS A 114 5.69 34.70 -19.62
N ARG A 115 5.31 35.99 -19.66
CA ARG A 115 5.37 36.80 -20.87
C ARG A 115 6.70 36.50 -21.56
N PHE A 116 6.63 35.80 -22.68
CA PHE A 116 7.66 35.88 -23.70
C PHE A 116 7.67 37.33 -24.19
N LEU A 117 8.45 38.17 -23.51
CA LEU A 117 8.97 39.38 -24.13
C LEU A 117 10.02 38.87 -25.13
N VAL A 118 9.57 38.69 -26.37
CA VAL A 118 10.41 38.73 -27.56
C VAL A 118 10.99 40.13 -27.68
#